data_AF-A0A261F0T0-F1
#
_entry.id   AF-A0A261F0T0-F1
#
_cell.length_a   1.000
_cell.length_b   1.000
_cell.length_c   1.000
_cell.angle_alpha   90.00
_cell.angle_beta   90.00
_cell.angle_gamma   90.00
#
_symmetry.space_group_name_H-M   'P 1'
#
loop_
_entity.id
_entity.type
_entity.pdbx_description
1 polymer ?
#
loop_
_entity_poly.entity_id
_entity_poly.type
_entity_poly.pdbx_seq_one_letter_code
_entity_poly.pdbx_strand_id
1 'polypeptide(L)'
;MAEFIPSATPEQIDKRARAFAGEHFDAKELVSEKEVRDALLERHGEQTQSKLDAARVAICGCGGLGSTAAIALARIGVGHLHLIDFDVVDMTNLNRQQYFVWHVGQPKVTALKSIIYNINPYLDVRVDNVKVTDDNVRELLADDDIIAECFDVPENKTFLVNAVLENFPDKKLVSASGMAGYRSSNLISTRRVSKNFYFCGDGETAPKPGAGLMAPRVGVVSCHESNMITRLILGEEDA
;
A
#
# COMPACT_ATOMS: atom_id res chain seq x y z
N MET A 1 -18.37 -24.63 21.81
CA MET A 1 -17.75 -23.55 21.00
C MET A 1 -18.76 -22.42 20.97
N ALA A 2 -18.35 -21.17 21.25
CA ALA A 2 -19.26 -20.04 21.12
C ALA A 2 -19.67 -19.91 19.64
N GLU A 3 -20.96 -19.69 19.40
CA GLU A 3 -21.48 -19.42 18.06
C GLU A 3 -20.90 -18.09 17.56
N PHE A 4 -20.37 -18.07 16.33
CA PHE A 4 -19.87 -16.84 15.73
C PHE A 4 -21.07 -15.97 15.32
N ILE A 5 -21.17 -14.79 15.92
CA ILE A 5 -22.21 -13.81 15.59
C ILE A 5 -21.55 -12.70 14.74
N PRO A 6 -21.93 -12.54 13.46
CA PRO A 6 -21.42 -11.45 12.63
C PRO A 6 -21.77 -10.08 13.22
N SER A 7 -20.91 -9.08 13.02
CA SER A 7 -21.24 -7.70 13.38
C SER A 7 -22.30 -7.07 12.46
N ALA A 8 -22.47 -7.61 11.25
CA ALA A 8 -23.51 -7.17 10.32
C ALA A 8 -24.87 -7.77 10.67
N THR A 9 -25.94 -6.98 10.57
CA THR A 9 -27.32 -7.45 10.79
C THR A 9 -27.76 -8.38 9.65
N PRO A 10 -28.78 -9.23 9.87
CA PRO A 10 -29.34 -10.08 8.82
C PRO A 10 -29.78 -9.29 7.58
N GLU A 11 -30.35 -8.10 7.74
CA GLU A 11 -30.76 -7.22 6.64
C GLU A 11 -29.56 -6.69 5.83
N GLN A 12 -28.46 -6.34 6.51
CA GLN A 12 -27.23 -5.93 5.82
C GLN A 12 -26.63 -7.10 5.04
N ILE A 13 -26.64 -8.31 5.60
CA ILE A 13 -26.14 -9.52 4.94
C ILE A 13 -26.99 -9.82 3.70
N ASP A 14 -28.33 -9.76 3.82
CA ASP A 14 -29.25 -9.99 2.69
C ASP A 14 -29.07 -8.95 1.58
N LYS A 15 -28.94 -7.67 1.93
CA LYS A 15 -28.63 -6.60 0.96
C LYS A 15 -27.30 -6.84 0.21
N ARG A 16 -26.34 -7.48 0.89
CA ARG A 16 -25.02 -7.85 0.32
C ARG A 16 -25.07 -9.16 -0.45
N ALA A 17 -26.15 -9.94 -0.36
CA ALA A 17 -26.26 -11.25 -1.01
C ALA A 17 -26.03 -11.19 -2.53
N ARG A 18 -26.52 -10.13 -3.18
CA ARG A 18 -26.32 -9.88 -4.62
C ARG A 18 -24.85 -9.74 -5.03
N ALA A 19 -23.98 -9.25 -4.13
CA ALA A 19 -22.54 -9.16 -4.40
C ALA A 19 -21.91 -10.56 -4.54
N PHE A 20 -22.40 -11.54 -3.78
CA PHE A 20 -21.96 -12.94 -3.90
C PHE A 20 -22.49 -13.63 -5.16
N ALA A 21 -23.56 -13.12 -5.76
CA ALA A 21 -24.11 -13.60 -7.02
C ALA A 21 -23.35 -13.09 -8.26
N GLY A 22 -22.31 -12.26 -8.06
CA GLY A 22 -21.49 -11.71 -9.16
C GLY A 22 -22.17 -10.58 -9.93
N GLU A 23 -23.25 -10.02 -9.40
CA GLU A 23 -23.90 -8.84 -9.96
C GLU A 23 -23.02 -7.60 -9.76
N HIS A 24 -23.03 -6.67 -10.72
CA HIS A 24 -22.30 -5.41 -10.58
C HIS A 24 -22.98 -4.53 -9.52
N PHE A 25 -22.20 -3.98 -8.59
CA PHE A 25 -22.69 -3.09 -7.55
C PHE A 25 -21.70 -1.94 -7.32
N ASP A 26 -22.21 -0.81 -6.82
CA ASP A 26 -21.36 0.20 -6.17
C ASP A 26 -21.15 -0.21 -4.70
N ALA A 27 -19.89 -0.29 -4.25
CA ALA A 27 -19.56 -0.64 -2.87
C ALA A 27 -20.22 0.32 -1.86
N LYS A 28 -20.46 1.58 -2.22
CA LYS A 28 -21.18 2.56 -1.39
C LYS A 28 -22.65 2.20 -1.18
N GLU A 29 -23.25 1.41 -2.05
CA GLU A 29 -24.60 0.89 -1.84
C GLU A 29 -24.63 -0.22 -0.78
N LEU A 30 -23.50 -0.89 -0.52
CA LEU A 30 -23.41 -2.04 0.38
C LEU A 30 -23.03 -1.66 1.82
N VAL A 31 -22.30 -0.56 2.00
CA VAL A 31 -21.79 -0.13 3.31
C VAL A 31 -21.77 1.40 3.39
N SER A 32 -22.21 1.95 4.52
CA SER A 32 -22.15 3.40 4.76
C SER A 32 -20.77 3.83 5.26
N GLU A 33 -20.43 5.11 5.07
CA GLU A 33 -19.17 5.69 5.58
C GLU A 33 -19.07 5.51 7.10
N LYS A 34 -20.19 5.77 7.81
CA LYS A 34 -20.28 5.61 9.26
C LYS A 34 -19.97 4.17 9.68
N GLU A 35 -20.53 3.17 8.99
CA GLU A 35 -20.31 1.76 9.32
C GLU A 35 -18.83 1.36 9.16
N VAL A 36 -18.18 1.80 8.08
CA VAL A 36 -16.74 1.57 7.88
C VAL A 36 -15.93 2.25 8.98
N ARG A 37 -16.24 3.51 9.28
CA ARG A 37 -15.53 4.27 10.32
C ARG A 37 -15.71 3.64 11.70
N ASP A 38 -16.93 3.27 12.09
CA ASP A 38 -17.21 2.65 13.38
C ASP A 38 -16.42 1.34 13.55
N ALA A 39 -16.33 0.52 12.49
CA ALA A 39 -15.57 -0.74 12.52
C ALA A 39 -14.06 -0.51 12.72
N LEU A 40 -13.50 0.55 12.12
CA LEU A 40 -12.11 0.94 12.34
C LEU A 40 -11.88 1.49 13.76
N LEU A 41 -12.79 2.33 14.24
CA LEU A 41 -12.75 2.89 15.60
C LEU A 41 -12.81 1.80 16.67
N GLU A 42 -13.60 0.74 16.47
CA GLU A 42 -13.65 -0.41 17.39
C GLU A 42 -12.28 -1.09 17.57
N ARG A 43 -11.43 -1.08 16.53
CA ARG A 43 -10.11 -1.74 16.54
C ARG A 43 -9.00 -0.81 16.98
N HIS A 44 -9.03 0.45 16.56
CA HIS A 44 -7.90 1.38 16.71
C HIS A 44 -8.12 2.42 17.83
N GLY A 45 -9.38 2.72 18.15
CA GLY A 45 -9.76 3.86 18.98
C GLY A 45 -9.66 5.20 18.23
N GLU A 46 -10.34 6.23 18.76
CA GLU A 46 -10.47 7.55 18.12
C GLU A 46 -9.14 8.23 17.83
N GLN A 47 -8.20 8.22 18.79
CA GLN A 47 -6.93 8.91 18.66
C GLN A 47 -6.07 8.32 17.54
N THR A 48 -6.00 6.99 17.46
CA THR A 48 -5.24 6.29 16.43
C THR A 48 -5.88 6.48 15.06
N GLN A 49 -7.20 6.29 14.97
CA GLN A 49 -7.90 6.39 13.70
C GLN A 49 -7.86 7.82 13.15
N SER A 50 -8.01 8.84 13.99
CA SER A 50 -7.91 10.24 13.56
C SER A 50 -6.56 10.58 12.91
N LYS A 51 -5.45 10.00 13.41
CA LYS A 51 -4.13 10.17 12.79
C LYS A 51 -4.05 9.46 11.43
N LEU A 52 -4.61 8.25 11.32
CA LEU A 52 -4.66 7.49 10.07
C LEU A 52 -5.53 8.20 9.02
N ASP A 53 -6.69 8.73 9.42
CA ASP A 53 -7.61 9.47 8.55
C ASP A 53 -6.92 10.70 7.94
N ALA A 54 -6.12 11.42 8.73
CA ALA A 54 -5.44 12.63 8.30
C ALA A 54 -4.16 12.35 7.46
N ALA A 55 -3.63 11.13 7.50
CA ALA A 55 -2.34 10.82 6.91
C ALA A 55 -2.38 10.79 5.37
N ARG A 56 -1.31 11.33 4.76
CA ARG A 56 -1.10 11.38 3.31
C ARG A 56 0.15 10.59 2.95
N VAL A 57 -0.03 9.50 2.21
CA VAL A 57 1.04 8.58 1.83
C VAL A 57 1.14 8.45 0.31
N ALA A 58 2.29 8.82 -0.24
CA ALA A 58 2.63 8.52 -1.63
C ALA A 58 3.24 7.12 -1.75
N ILE A 59 2.79 6.36 -2.72
CA ILE A 59 3.31 5.03 -3.07
C ILE A 59 3.88 5.12 -4.48
N CYS A 60 5.21 5.21 -4.55
CA CYS A 60 5.95 5.34 -5.79
C CYS A 60 6.32 3.95 -6.32
N GLY A 61 5.55 3.46 -7.28
CA GLY A 61 5.63 2.11 -7.83
C GLY A 61 4.51 1.22 -7.28
N CYS A 62 3.63 0.77 -8.15
CA CYS A 62 2.47 -0.09 -7.86
C CYS A 62 2.74 -1.56 -8.24
N GLY A 63 4.00 -1.99 -8.11
CA GLY A 63 4.43 -3.38 -8.29
C GLY A 63 4.07 -4.27 -7.10
N GLY A 64 4.83 -5.35 -6.85
CA GLY A 64 4.48 -6.31 -5.78
C GLY A 64 4.58 -5.71 -4.39
N LEU A 65 5.58 -4.83 -4.20
CA LEU A 65 5.82 -4.09 -2.98
C LEU A 65 4.73 -3.03 -2.74
N GLY A 66 4.56 -2.10 -3.68
CA GLY A 66 3.62 -0.99 -3.50
C GLY A 66 2.14 -1.36 -3.59
N SER A 67 1.75 -2.33 -4.43
CA SER A 67 0.36 -2.81 -4.44
C SER A 67 0.00 -3.50 -3.13
N THR A 68 0.91 -4.26 -2.53
CA THR A 68 0.69 -4.85 -1.20
C THR A 68 0.64 -3.77 -0.12
N ALA A 69 1.50 -2.76 -0.19
CA ALA A 69 1.52 -1.66 0.77
C ALA A 69 0.24 -0.82 0.72
N ALA A 70 -0.22 -0.46 -0.49
CA ALA A 70 -1.45 0.28 -0.69
C ALA A 70 -2.66 -0.45 -0.09
N ILE A 71 -2.74 -1.77 -0.28
CA ILE A 71 -3.81 -2.60 0.28
C ILE A 71 -3.72 -2.66 1.80
N ALA A 72 -2.52 -2.82 2.37
CA ALA A 72 -2.33 -2.85 3.82
C ALA A 72 -2.74 -1.52 4.47
N LEU A 73 -2.30 -0.39 3.90
CA LEU A 73 -2.62 0.96 4.38
C LEU A 73 -4.11 1.30 4.20
N ALA A 74 -4.72 0.90 3.08
CA ALA A 74 -6.16 1.06 2.87
C ALA A 74 -6.99 0.29 3.90
N ARG A 75 -6.56 -0.92 4.28
CA ARG A 75 -7.28 -1.77 5.25
C ARG A 75 -7.28 -1.21 6.66
N ILE A 76 -6.27 -0.43 7.03
CA ILE A 76 -6.24 0.26 8.33
C ILE A 76 -6.85 1.67 8.26
N GLY A 77 -7.33 2.09 7.08
CA GLY A 77 -7.99 3.38 6.90
C GLY A 77 -7.04 4.57 6.85
N VAL A 78 -5.87 4.44 6.22
CA VAL A 78 -5.07 5.63 5.86
C VAL A 78 -5.87 6.46 4.86
N GLY A 79 -6.25 7.68 5.26
CA GLY A 79 -7.30 8.45 4.59
C GLY A 79 -6.93 8.89 3.18
N HIS A 80 -5.66 9.24 2.94
CA HIS A 80 -5.18 9.73 1.66
C HIS A 80 -4.03 8.86 1.13
N LEU A 81 -4.30 8.14 0.03
CA LEU A 81 -3.30 7.35 -0.69
C LEU A 81 -3.06 7.98 -2.06
N HIS A 82 -1.80 8.24 -2.38
CA HIS A 82 -1.39 8.73 -3.68
C HIS A 82 -0.59 7.64 -4.41
N LEU A 83 -1.15 7.09 -5.48
CA LEU A 83 -0.56 5.99 -6.23
C LEU A 83 0.12 6.51 -7.49
N ILE A 84 1.41 6.22 -7.63
CA ILE A 84 2.21 6.67 -8.77
C ILE A 84 2.85 5.46 -9.44
N ASP A 85 2.52 5.21 -10.70
CA ASP A 85 3.15 4.20 -11.55
C ASP A 85 2.79 4.52 -13.01
N PHE A 86 3.65 4.20 -13.97
CA PHE A 86 3.40 4.42 -15.40
C PHE A 86 3.09 3.14 -16.17
N ASP A 87 3.26 1.98 -15.53
CA ASP A 87 3.09 0.68 -16.15
C ASP A 87 1.62 0.23 -16.17
N VAL A 88 1.39 -0.82 -16.95
CA VAL A 88 0.16 -1.60 -16.98
C VAL A 88 0.32 -2.93 -16.24
N VAL A 89 -0.81 -3.53 -15.83
CA VAL A 89 -0.84 -4.86 -15.23
C VAL A 89 -0.48 -5.91 -16.28
N ASP A 90 0.54 -6.73 -15.99
CA ASP A 90 1.02 -7.78 -16.88
C ASP A 90 0.84 -9.18 -16.27
N MET A 91 0.62 -10.18 -17.13
CA MET A 91 0.43 -11.58 -16.71
C MET A 91 1.61 -12.13 -15.90
N THR A 92 2.84 -11.80 -16.28
CA THR A 92 4.07 -12.27 -15.60
C THR A 92 4.23 -11.70 -14.19
N ASN A 93 3.44 -10.69 -13.85
CA ASN A 93 3.54 -9.89 -12.65
C ASN A 93 2.46 -10.25 -11.62
N LEU A 94 1.38 -10.92 -12.04
CA LEU A 94 0.29 -11.37 -11.18
C LEU A 94 0.72 -12.34 -10.07
N ASN A 95 1.85 -13.01 -10.22
CA ASN A 95 2.38 -13.97 -9.23
C ASN A 95 2.72 -13.34 -7.86
N ARG A 96 2.74 -12.01 -7.77
CA ARG A 96 3.19 -11.25 -6.59
C ARG A 96 2.56 -9.86 -6.43
N GLN A 97 1.68 -9.44 -7.34
CA GLN A 97 1.04 -8.13 -7.32
C GLN A 97 -0.43 -8.29 -6.96
N GLN A 98 -0.99 -7.32 -6.24
CA GLN A 98 -2.38 -7.36 -5.79
C GLN A 98 -3.35 -6.97 -6.91
N TYR A 99 -3.33 -7.72 -8.02
CA TYR A 99 -4.22 -7.54 -9.16
C TYR A 99 -4.92 -8.85 -9.49
N PHE A 100 -6.05 -8.75 -10.17
CA PHE A 100 -6.80 -9.90 -10.67
C PHE A 100 -6.56 -10.09 -12.17
N VAL A 101 -6.89 -11.29 -12.67
CA VAL A 101 -6.67 -11.65 -14.08
C VAL A 101 -7.37 -10.68 -15.04
N TRP A 102 -8.55 -10.16 -14.68
CA TRP A 102 -9.29 -9.21 -15.52
C TRP A 102 -8.72 -7.79 -15.52
N HIS A 103 -7.72 -7.49 -14.68
CA HIS A 103 -7.02 -6.19 -14.71
C HIS A 103 -5.85 -6.18 -15.71
N VAL A 104 -5.46 -7.31 -16.29
CA VAL A 104 -4.35 -7.37 -17.26
C VAL A 104 -4.60 -6.40 -18.41
N GLY A 105 -3.59 -5.58 -18.72
CA GLY A 105 -3.65 -4.51 -19.73
C GLY A 105 -4.15 -3.16 -19.22
N GLN A 106 -4.67 -3.06 -18.00
CA GLN A 106 -5.06 -1.77 -17.41
C GLN A 106 -3.86 -1.06 -16.77
N PRO A 107 -3.85 0.29 -16.71
CA PRO A 107 -2.88 1.02 -15.90
C PRO A 107 -2.89 0.53 -14.45
N LYS A 108 -1.71 0.24 -13.89
CA LYS A 108 -1.57 -0.30 -12.53
C LYS A 108 -2.27 0.57 -11.49
N VAL A 109 -2.08 1.89 -11.57
CA VAL A 109 -2.69 2.85 -10.63
C VAL A 109 -4.22 2.81 -10.68
N THR A 110 -4.81 2.67 -11.86
CA THR A 110 -6.27 2.59 -12.03
C THR A 110 -6.82 1.26 -11.50
N ALA A 111 -6.17 0.15 -11.83
CA ALA A 111 -6.55 -1.17 -11.33
C ALA A 111 -6.40 -1.26 -9.80
N LEU A 112 -5.34 -0.68 -9.23
CA LEU A 112 -5.13 -0.69 -7.79
C LEU A 112 -6.18 0.17 -7.06
N LYS A 113 -6.50 1.35 -7.60
CA LYS A 113 -7.57 2.21 -7.09
C LYS A 113 -8.92 1.49 -7.08
N SER A 114 -9.26 0.75 -8.14
CA SER A 114 -10.52 0.00 -8.16
C SER A 114 -10.56 -1.08 -7.07
N ILE A 115 -9.45 -1.77 -6.81
CA ILE A 115 -9.35 -2.76 -5.73
C ILE A 115 -9.47 -2.11 -4.36
N ILE A 116 -8.82 -0.96 -4.13
CA ILE A 116 -8.94 -0.22 -2.88
C ILE A 116 -10.38 0.20 -2.62
N TYR A 117 -11.12 0.64 -3.64
CA TYR A 117 -12.54 1.00 -3.48
C TYR A 117 -13.45 -0.20 -3.20
N ASN A 118 -13.03 -1.43 -3.54
CA ASN A 118 -13.71 -2.64 -3.08
C ASN A 118 -13.40 -2.99 -1.62
N ILE A 119 -12.35 -2.41 -1.03
CA ILE A 119 -12.00 -2.56 0.40
C ILE A 119 -12.68 -1.47 1.23
N ASN A 120 -12.48 -0.21 0.84
CA ASN A 120 -13.05 0.94 1.50
C ASN A 120 -13.35 2.03 0.44
N PRO A 121 -14.62 2.22 0.05
CA PRO A 121 -15.00 3.16 -1.01
C PRO A 121 -14.99 4.63 -0.56
N TYR A 122 -14.63 4.91 0.70
CA TYR A 122 -14.60 6.25 1.29
C TYR A 122 -13.19 6.82 1.44
N LEU A 123 -12.14 6.08 1.07
CA LEU A 123 -10.78 6.61 1.06
C LEU A 123 -10.56 7.58 -0.10
N ASP A 124 -9.75 8.61 0.15
CA ASP A 124 -9.23 9.48 -0.88
C ASP A 124 -8.04 8.81 -1.56
N VAL A 125 -8.20 8.48 -2.84
CA VAL A 125 -7.17 7.79 -3.63
C VAL A 125 -6.87 8.62 -4.87
N ARG A 126 -5.75 9.33 -4.83
CA ARG A 126 -5.17 10.03 -5.99
C ARG A 126 -4.34 9.05 -6.80
N VAL A 127 -4.38 9.20 -8.11
CA VAL A 127 -3.60 8.37 -9.04
C VAL A 127 -2.90 9.27 -10.05
N ASP A 128 -1.63 9.00 -10.28
CA ASP A 128 -0.85 9.65 -11.32
C ASP A 128 -0.18 8.56 -12.17
N ASN A 129 -0.70 8.37 -13.39
CA ASN A 129 -0.22 7.36 -14.33
C ASN A 129 1.00 7.87 -15.10
N VAL A 130 2.08 8.20 -14.40
CA VAL A 130 3.25 8.89 -14.93
C VAL A 130 4.54 8.32 -14.37
N LYS A 131 5.64 8.47 -15.12
CA LYS A 131 6.97 8.15 -14.62
C LYS A 131 7.48 9.30 -13.77
N VAL A 132 8.03 9.01 -12.60
CA VAL A 132 8.68 10.02 -11.75
C VAL A 132 10.03 10.41 -12.38
N THR A 133 10.28 11.71 -12.43
CA THR A 133 11.46 12.34 -13.04
C THR A 133 11.87 13.56 -12.21
N ASP A 134 13.09 14.07 -12.40
CA ASP A 134 13.55 15.29 -11.71
C ASP A 134 12.60 16.48 -11.94
N ASP A 135 12.01 16.56 -13.13
CA ASP A 135 11.15 17.68 -13.53
C ASP A 135 9.80 17.69 -12.80
N ASN A 136 9.26 16.52 -12.45
CA ASN A 136 7.92 16.41 -11.87
C ASN A 136 7.87 16.00 -10.40
N VAL A 137 8.96 15.46 -9.83
CA VAL A 137 8.98 14.90 -8.46
C VAL A 137 8.56 15.93 -7.39
N ARG A 138 8.90 17.20 -7.59
CA ARG A 138 8.57 18.30 -6.67
C ARG A 138 7.07 18.55 -6.60
N GLU A 139 6.43 18.66 -7.75
CA GLU A 139 4.99 18.89 -7.84
C GLU A 139 4.22 17.64 -7.42
N LEU A 140 4.66 16.48 -7.92
CA LEU A 140 3.97 15.21 -7.73
C LEU A 140 3.83 14.83 -6.25
N LEU A 141 4.89 15.06 -5.46
CA LEU A 141 4.97 14.68 -4.05
C LEU A 141 4.73 15.84 -3.08
N ALA A 142 4.35 17.03 -3.57
CA ALA A 142 4.26 18.25 -2.76
C ALA A 142 3.36 18.09 -1.52
N ASP A 143 2.23 17.40 -1.67
CA ASP A 143 1.20 17.28 -0.64
C ASP A 143 1.33 16.03 0.23
N ASP A 144 2.29 15.13 -0.02
CA ASP A 144 2.37 13.83 0.67
C ASP A 144 3.36 13.87 1.84
N ASP A 145 2.98 13.48 3.05
CA ASP A 145 3.86 13.60 4.23
C ASP A 145 4.89 12.47 4.32
N ILE A 146 4.49 11.29 3.85
CA ILE A 146 5.29 10.06 3.88
C ILE A 146 5.37 9.48 2.47
N ILE A 147 6.58 9.17 2.03
CA ILE A 147 6.85 8.59 0.72
C ILE A 147 7.29 7.14 0.91
N ALA A 148 6.54 6.21 0.32
CA ALA A 148 6.90 4.81 0.17
C ALA A 148 7.56 4.63 -1.20
N GLU A 149 8.83 4.27 -1.21
CA GLU A 149 9.58 4.00 -2.42
C GLU A 149 9.52 2.50 -2.75
N CYS A 150 8.75 2.19 -3.78
CA CYS A 150 8.39 0.83 -4.16
C CYS A 150 8.81 0.49 -5.60
N PHE A 151 9.84 1.15 -6.14
CA PHE A 151 10.36 0.84 -7.47
C PHE A 151 11.15 -0.48 -7.46
N ASP A 152 11.09 -1.20 -8.57
CA ASP A 152 11.72 -2.51 -8.75
C ASP A 152 13.11 -2.45 -9.39
N VAL A 153 13.44 -1.33 -10.02
CA VAL A 153 14.75 -1.06 -10.63
C VAL A 153 15.66 -0.31 -9.66
N PRO A 154 16.85 -0.84 -9.32
CA PRO A 154 17.77 -0.21 -8.36
C PRO A 154 18.14 1.24 -8.67
N GLU A 155 18.31 1.58 -9.95
CA GLU A 155 18.64 2.93 -10.40
C GLU A 155 17.50 3.90 -10.12
N ASN A 156 16.24 3.50 -10.40
CA ASN A 156 15.06 4.33 -10.13
C ASN A 156 14.83 4.52 -8.63
N LYS A 157 15.10 3.47 -7.83
CA LYS A 157 15.06 3.52 -6.37
C LYS A 157 16.06 4.55 -5.83
N THR A 158 17.30 4.48 -6.29
CA THR A 158 18.36 5.43 -5.89
C THR A 158 18.00 6.86 -6.29
N PHE A 159 17.50 7.03 -7.51
CA PHE A 159 16.99 8.31 -8.01
C PHE A 159 15.92 8.89 -7.07
N LEU A 160 14.87 8.14 -6.75
CA LEU A 160 13.77 8.67 -5.93
C LEU A 160 14.25 8.99 -4.51
N VAL A 161 15.09 8.13 -3.92
CA VAL A 161 15.66 8.38 -2.59
C VAL A 161 16.41 9.72 -2.58
N ASN A 162 17.29 9.96 -3.55
CA ASN A 162 18.02 11.22 -3.64
C ASN A 162 17.08 12.40 -3.86
N ALA A 163 16.16 12.30 -4.82
CA ALA A 163 15.21 13.36 -5.13
C ALA A 163 14.36 13.73 -3.91
N VAL A 164 13.90 12.76 -3.13
CA VAL A 164 13.11 13.03 -1.92
C VAL A 164 13.96 13.71 -0.84
N LEU A 165 15.16 13.18 -0.57
CA LEU A 165 16.04 13.73 0.47
C LEU A 165 16.54 15.14 0.14
N GLU A 166 16.75 15.46 -1.14
CA GLU A 166 17.20 16.78 -1.57
C GLU A 166 16.07 17.82 -1.60
N ASN A 167 14.89 17.44 -2.09
CA ASN A 167 13.79 18.38 -2.32
C ASN A 167 12.84 18.49 -1.11
N PHE A 168 12.82 17.49 -0.24
CA PHE A 168 11.88 17.39 0.87
C PHE A 168 12.55 16.91 2.16
N PRO A 169 13.46 17.72 2.75
CA PRO A 169 14.26 17.31 3.90
C PRO A 169 13.42 16.94 5.14
N ASP A 170 12.17 17.38 5.21
CA ASP A 170 11.26 17.14 6.35
C ASP A 170 10.31 15.95 6.14
N LYS A 171 10.10 15.49 4.90
CA LYS A 171 9.21 14.35 4.61
C LYS A 171 9.85 13.05 5.04
N LYS A 172 9.03 12.07 5.46
CA LYS A 172 9.53 10.73 5.79
C LYS A 172 9.62 9.89 4.53
N LEU A 173 10.71 9.15 4.39
CA LEU A 173 10.95 8.23 3.30
C LEU A 173 11.12 6.82 3.86
N VAL A 174 10.35 5.88 3.35
CA VAL A 174 10.51 4.44 3.61
C VAL A 174 10.80 3.76 2.27
N SER A 175 11.87 2.98 2.22
CA SER A 175 12.28 2.22 1.04
C SER A 175 12.46 0.75 1.42
N ALA A 176 12.30 -0.16 0.47
CA ALA A 176 12.55 -1.56 0.73
C ALA A 176 13.34 -2.30 -0.36
N SER A 177 14.29 -3.17 0.03
CA SER A 177 15.03 -4.02 -0.90
C SER A 177 15.53 -5.30 -0.23
N GLY A 178 15.82 -6.34 -1.00
CA GLY A 178 16.18 -7.65 -0.47
C GLY A 178 14.95 -8.48 -0.12
N MET A 179 14.20 -8.90 -1.16
CA MET A 179 12.95 -9.65 -1.03
C MET A 179 12.85 -10.83 -2.01
N ALA A 180 13.96 -11.21 -2.62
CA ALA A 180 13.97 -12.25 -3.65
C ALA A 180 14.01 -13.67 -3.04
N GLY A 181 13.39 -14.61 -3.75
CA GLY A 181 13.37 -16.03 -3.38
C GLY A 181 12.45 -16.34 -2.19
N TYR A 182 12.85 -17.36 -1.43
CA TYR A 182 12.06 -17.99 -0.37
C TYR A 182 12.88 -18.17 0.92
N ARG A 183 13.85 -17.28 1.16
CA ARG A 183 14.69 -17.32 2.38
C ARG A 183 13.84 -17.10 3.65
N SER A 184 14.42 -17.37 4.82
CA SER A 184 13.75 -17.21 6.12
C SER A 184 13.26 -15.78 6.34
N SER A 185 11.98 -15.60 6.66
CA SER A 185 11.35 -14.29 6.96
C SER A 185 12.06 -13.55 8.09
N ASN A 186 12.72 -14.27 9.00
CA ASN A 186 13.45 -13.68 10.13
C ASN A 186 14.73 -12.92 9.71
N LEU A 187 15.12 -12.98 8.43
CA LEU A 187 16.20 -12.15 7.88
C LEU A 187 15.71 -10.75 7.48
N ILE A 188 14.40 -10.53 7.41
CA ILE A 188 13.83 -9.23 7.07
C ILE A 188 13.82 -8.37 8.34
N SER A 189 14.37 -7.18 8.23
CA SER A 189 14.37 -6.19 9.31
C SER A 189 14.03 -4.80 8.76
N THR A 190 13.65 -3.90 9.67
CA THR A 190 13.54 -2.47 9.39
C THR A 190 14.68 -1.78 10.11
N ARG A 191 15.34 -0.82 9.44
CA ARG A 191 16.40 -0.01 10.04
C ARG A 191 16.24 1.46 9.68
N ARG A 192 16.59 2.34 10.60
CA ARG A 192 16.67 3.78 10.35
C ARG A 192 18.03 4.11 9.74
N VAL A 193 18.04 4.61 8.51
CA VAL A 193 19.25 4.98 7.76
C VAL A 193 19.67 6.41 8.08
N SER A 194 18.71 7.32 8.22
CA SER A 194 18.93 8.70 8.65
C SER A 194 17.72 9.22 9.43
N LYS A 195 17.71 10.51 9.82
CA LYS A 195 16.58 11.11 10.56
C LYS A 195 15.23 10.84 9.88
N ASN A 196 15.15 10.94 8.56
CA ASN A 196 13.90 10.82 7.82
C ASN A 196 13.89 9.67 6.80
N PHE A 197 14.90 8.79 6.84
CA PHE A 197 15.00 7.67 5.90
C PHE A 197 15.03 6.32 6.62
N TYR A 198 14.12 5.44 6.24
CA TYR A 198 13.94 4.09 6.77
C TYR A 198 14.07 3.07 5.64
N PHE A 199 14.65 1.91 5.97
CA PHE A 199 14.90 0.85 5.02
C PHE A 199 14.41 -0.50 5.54
N CYS A 200 13.62 -1.21 4.73
CA CYS A 200 13.06 -2.52 5.04
C CYS A 200 13.61 -3.61 4.12
N GLY A 201 13.87 -4.80 4.65
CA GLY A 201 14.26 -5.97 3.87
C GLY A 201 15.55 -6.64 4.37
N ASP A 202 16.06 -7.63 3.62
CA ASP A 202 17.33 -8.27 3.96
C ASP A 202 18.57 -7.55 3.39
N GLY A 203 18.39 -6.62 2.44
CA GLY A 203 19.49 -5.86 1.84
C GLY A 203 20.52 -6.69 1.04
N GLU A 204 20.31 -8.00 0.89
CA GLU A 204 21.26 -8.92 0.26
C GLU A 204 20.70 -9.53 -1.03
N THR A 205 19.41 -9.86 -1.03
CA THR A 205 18.85 -10.74 -2.06
C THR A 205 18.41 -10.00 -3.32
N ALA A 206 18.79 -10.55 -4.47
CA ALA A 206 18.36 -10.08 -5.79
C ALA A 206 17.65 -11.20 -6.58
N PRO A 207 16.66 -10.88 -7.43
CA PRO A 207 15.96 -11.87 -8.24
C PRO A 207 16.91 -12.60 -9.19
N LYS A 208 16.81 -13.93 -9.24
CA LYS A 208 17.54 -14.78 -10.18
C LYS A 208 16.67 -15.95 -10.64
N PRO A 209 17.00 -16.64 -11.76
CA PRO A 209 16.29 -17.86 -12.14
C PRO A 209 16.19 -18.86 -10.98
N GLY A 210 14.98 -19.33 -10.68
CA GLY A 210 14.70 -20.23 -9.54
C GLY A 210 14.58 -19.56 -8.16
N ALA A 211 14.94 -18.28 -8.04
CA ALA A 211 14.75 -17.48 -6.82
C ALA A 211 14.30 -16.06 -7.20
N GLY A 212 13.22 -15.97 -7.97
CA GLY A 212 12.59 -14.71 -8.36
C GLY A 212 11.80 -14.07 -7.22
N LEU A 213 11.09 -12.99 -7.52
CA LEU A 213 10.17 -12.36 -6.58
C LEU A 213 8.92 -13.24 -6.38
N MET A 214 8.65 -13.65 -5.15
CA MET A 214 7.54 -14.54 -4.78
C MET A 214 6.59 -13.81 -3.82
N ALA A 215 5.27 -13.93 -4.04
CA ALA A 215 4.26 -13.22 -3.25
C ALA A 215 4.47 -13.28 -1.73
N PRO A 216 4.78 -14.44 -1.09
CA PRO A 216 4.94 -14.48 0.36
C PRO A 216 6.12 -13.65 0.85
N ARG A 217 7.26 -13.72 0.15
CA ARG A 217 8.49 -13.00 0.53
C ARG A 217 8.36 -11.49 0.27
N VAL A 218 7.82 -11.13 -0.88
CA VAL A 218 7.50 -9.73 -1.22
C VAL A 218 6.51 -9.15 -0.21
N GLY A 219 5.48 -9.92 0.14
CA GLY A 219 4.48 -9.53 1.13
C GLY A 219 5.06 -9.28 2.51
N VAL A 220 5.99 -10.13 3.00
CA VAL A 220 6.68 -9.89 4.27
C VAL A 220 7.41 -8.55 4.26
N VAL A 221 8.20 -8.27 3.22
CA VAL A 221 8.95 -7.01 3.13
C VAL A 221 8.02 -5.80 2.96
N SER A 222 6.98 -5.94 2.15
CA SER A 222 5.95 -4.90 1.97
C SER A 222 5.21 -4.59 3.27
N CYS A 223 4.86 -5.59 4.06
CA CYS A 223 4.22 -5.38 5.35
C CYS A 223 5.18 -4.77 6.38
N HIS A 224 6.49 -5.03 6.31
CA HIS A 224 7.49 -4.29 7.11
C HIS A 224 7.50 -2.80 6.75
N GLU A 225 7.54 -2.48 5.45
CA GLU A 225 7.47 -1.11 4.95
C GLU A 225 6.16 -0.41 5.36
N SER A 226 5.02 -1.07 5.12
CA SER A 226 3.69 -0.56 5.49
C SER A 226 3.55 -0.34 6.99
N ASN A 227 4.05 -1.28 7.80
CA ASN A 227 4.00 -1.15 9.24
C ASN A 227 4.91 -0.01 9.73
N MET A 228 6.07 0.21 9.11
CA MET A 228 6.91 1.36 9.42
C MET A 228 6.20 2.68 9.06
N ILE A 229 5.52 2.75 7.92
CA ILE A 229 4.68 3.90 7.55
C ILE A 229 3.60 4.14 8.61
N THR A 230 2.87 3.10 9.02
CA THR A 230 1.88 3.19 10.11
C THR A 230 2.50 3.72 11.40
N ARG A 231 3.67 3.21 11.80
CA ARG A 231 4.41 3.69 12.98
C ARG A 231 4.72 5.18 12.88
N LEU A 232 5.22 5.64 11.73
CA LEU A 232 5.51 7.05 11.49
C LEU A 232 4.26 7.93 11.58
N ILE A 233 3.13 7.49 11.03
CA ILE A 233 1.83 8.20 11.17
C ILE A 233 1.45 8.34 12.64
N LEU A 234 1.71 7.31 13.44
CA LEU A 234 1.38 7.30 14.86
C LEU A 234 2.39 8.05 15.75
N GLY A 235 3.54 8.45 15.19
CA GLY A 235 4.60 9.19 15.89
C GLY A 235 5.73 8.31 16.43
N GLU A 236 5.75 7.03 16.08
CA GLU A 236 6.80 6.08 16.46
C GLU A 236 7.91 6.08 15.39
N GLU A 237 9.08 6.65 15.75
CA GLU A 237 10.19 6.87 14.81
C GLU A 237 11.35 5.88 14.94
N ASP A 238 11.31 4.96 15.91
CA ASP A 238 12.30 3.89 16.05
C ASP A 238 12.04 2.77 15.03
N ALA A 239 13.13 2.09 14.66
CA ALA A 239 13.15 1.01 13.67
C ALA A 239 13.59 -0.30 14.34
#